data_AF-A0A914ZSB6-F1
#
_entry.id   AF-A0A914ZSB6-F1
#
_cell.length_a   1.000
_cell.length_b   1.000
_cell.length_c   1.000
_cell.angle_alpha   90.00
_cell.angle_beta   90.00
_cell.angle_gamma   90.00
#
_symmetry.space_group_name_H-M   'P 1'
#
loop_
_entity.id
_entity.type
_entity.pdbx_description
1 polymer ?
#
loop_
_entity_poly.entity_id
_entity_poly.type
_entity_poly.pdbx_seq_one_letter_code
_entity_poly.pdbx_strand_id
1 'polypeptide(L)'
;MQLKNFVSCVTVANILKSGGFNDKYRLIDCTSRTGLRSNHKEYKELFYGKFDQLIAAETRQKKEYMKCHIPEAVHMDFHIATYPSEYSPCALYPPRIFQHYARLLVLWS
;
A
#
# COMPACT_ATOMS: atom_id res chain seq x y z
N MET A 1 -20.07 7.73 12.16
CA MET A 1 -19.74 6.85 11.03
C MET A 1 -19.29 5.51 11.59
N GLN A 2 -20.07 4.44 11.44
CA GLN A 2 -19.68 3.12 11.93
C GLN A 2 -18.77 2.44 10.90
N LEU A 3 -17.52 2.18 11.27
CA LEU A 3 -16.65 1.25 10.56
C LEU A 3 -17.22 -0.17 10.76
N LYS A 4 -17.84 -0.75 9.72
CA LYS A 4 -18.53 -2.05 9.82
C LYS A 4 -17.67 -3.28 9.44
N ASN A 5 -16.38 -3.11 9.16
CA ASN A 5 -15.58 -4.20 8.57
C ASN A 5 -14.30 -4.45 9.37
N PHE A 6 -14.41 -5.18 10.49
CA PHE A 6 -13.28 -5.72 11.23
C PHE A 6 -13.22 -7.23 11.07
N VAL A 7 -12.02 -7.77 10.89
CA VAL A 7 -11.76 -9.22 10.79
C VAL A 7 -10.83 -9.61 11.92
N SER A 8 -11.13 -10.69 12.63
CA SER A 8 -10.29 -11.17 13.74
C SER A 8 -9.02 -11.86 13.22
N CYS A 9 -7.96 -11.86 14.03
CA CYS A 9 -6.74 -12.63 13.72
C CYS A 9 -7.02 -14.13 13.58
N VAL A 10 -7.99 -14.66 14.33
CA VAL A 10 -8.42 -16.08 14.22
C VAL A 10 -9.00 -16.35 12.83
N THR A 11 -9.82 -15.44 12.30
CA THR A 11 -10.36 -15.55 10.95
C THR A 11 -9.25 -15.54 9.90
N VAL A 12 -8.30 -14.61 10.00
CA VAL A 12 -7.13 -14.55 9.11
C VAL A 12 -6.31 -15.84 9.17
N ALA A 13 -6.04 -16.35 10.38
CA ALA A 13 -5.32 -17.61 10.56
C ALA A 13 -6.07 -18.81 9.97
N ASN A 14 -7.39 -18.84 10.07
CA ASN A 14 -8.21 -19.90 9.48
C ASN A 14 -8.19 -19.84 7.95
N ILE A 15 -8.26 -18.65 7.35
CA ILE A 15 -8.11 -18.46 5.88
C ILE A 15 -6.78 -19.04 5.41
N LEU A 16 -5.68 -18.69 6.09
CA LEU A 16 -4.34 -19.20 5.76
C LEU A 16 -4.27 -20.74 5.87
N LYS A 17 -4.90 -21.33 6.89
CA LYS A 17 -4.97 -22.80 7.05
C LYS A 17 -5.85 -23.50 6.01
N SER A 18 -6.84 -22.79 5.45
CA SER A 18 -7.81 -23.32 4.49
C SER A 18 -7.43 -23.10 3.02
N GLY A 19 -6.17 -22.76 2.75
CA GLY A 19 -5.66 -22.59 1.38
C GLY A 19 -5.36 -21.16 0.96
N GLY A 20 -5.36 -20.21 1.91
CA GLY A 20 -4.87 -18.84 1.67
C GLY A 20 -5.90 -17.89 1.07
N PHE A 21 -5.42 -16.72 0.65
CA PHE A 21 -6.18 -15.66 0.02
C PHE A 21 -6.40 -15.94 -1.47
N ASN A 22 -7.46 -15.38 -2.07
CA ASN A 22 -7.82 -15.63 -3.47
C ASN A 22 -8.22 -14.34 -4.21
N ASP A 23 -8.68 -14.47 -5.45
CA ASP A 23 -8.98 -13.32 -6.31
C ASP A 23 -10.17 -12.47 -5.82
N LYS A 24 -10.96 -12.96 -4.85
CA LYS A 24 -12.05 -12.19 -4.24
C LYS A 24 -11.56 -11.27 -3.13
N TYR A 25 -10.48 -11.62 -2.44
CA TYR A 25 -9.94 -10.83 -1.34
C TYR A 25 -8.46 -11.14 -1.10
N ARG A 26 -7.67 -10.08 -0.92
CA ARG A 26 -6.23 -10.12 -0.64
C ARG A 26 -5.95 -9.50 0.72
N LEU A 27 -4.87 -9.96 1.37
CA LEU A 27 -4.33 -9.31 2.55
C LEU A 27 -3.30 -8.27 2.15
N ILE A 28 -3.38 -7.08 2.74
CA ILE A 28 -2.47 -5.98 2.44
C ILE A 28 -1.84 -5.51 3.74
N ASP A 29 -0.51 -5.42 3.76
CA ASP A 29 0.22 -4.72 4.80
C ASP A 29 0.39 -3.25 4.39
N CYS A 30 -0.36 -2.37 5.05
CA CYS A 30 -0.34 -0.93 4.82
C CYS A 30 0.51 -0.17 5.86
N THR A 31 1.49 -0.84 6.49
CA THR A 31 2.34 -0.20 7.51
C THR A 31 3.04 1.01 6.93
N SER A 32 2.82 2.15 7.56
CA SER A 32 3.46 3.41 7.22
C SER A 32 3.95 4.10 8.49
N ARG A 33 4.94 4.97 8.33
CA ARG A 33 5.43 5.79 9.45
C ARG A 33 5.15 7.23 9.13
N THR A 34 4.65 7.96 10.12
CA THR A 34 4.53 9.41 10.06
C THR A 34 5.92 10.01 9.87
N GLY A 35 6.09 10.79 8.82
CA GLY A 35 7.33 11.50 8.51
C GLY A 35 7.05 12.71 7.63
N LEU A 36 8.01 13.63 7.57
CA LEU A 36 7.98 14.73 6.61
C LEU A 36 8.00 14.15 5.19
N ARG A 37 6.98 14.46 4.41
CA ARG A 37 6.95 14.13 2.98
C ARG A 37 7.73 15.18 2.21
N SER A 38 8.28 14.79 1.05
CA SER A 38 8.97 15.69 0.14
C SER A 38 8.10 16.90 -0.23
N ASN A 39 8.75 17.99 -0.61
CA ASN A 39 8.06 19.17 -1.13
C ASN A 39 7.13 18.75 -2.30
N HIS A 40 5.89 19.25 -2.30
CA HIS A 40 4.89 18.87 -3.31
C HIS A 40 5.37 19.13 -4.74
N LYS A 41 6.15 20.20 -4.99
CA LYS A 41 6.68 20.54 -6.32
C LYS A 41 7.67 19.49 -6.79
N GLU A 42 8.66 19.20 -5.96
CA GLU A 42 9.68 18.19 -6.23
C GLU A 42 9.05 16.81 -6.42
N TYR A 43 8.10 16.42 -5.58
CA TYR A 43 7.41 15.14 -5.73
C TYR A 43 6.64 15.06 -7.05
N LYS A 44 5.96 16.15 -7.42
CA LYS A 44 5.20 16.22 -8.67
C LYS A 44 6.09 16.04 -9.90
N GLU A 45 7.27 16.63 -9.90
CA GLU A 45 8.23 16.58 -11.00
C GLU A 45 8.98 15.24 -11.07
N LEU A 46 9.43 14.74 -9.91
CA LEU A 46 10.35 13.61 -9.87
C LEU A 46 9.66 12.26 -9.70
N PHE A 47 8.54 12.18 -8.98
CA PHE A 47 8.01 10.91 -8.47
C PHE A 47 6.55 10.62 -8.80
N TYR A 48 5.74 11.64 -9.14
CA TYR A 48 4.29 11.47 -9.29
C TYR A 48 3.90 10.40 -10.32
N GLY A 49 3.25 9.34 -9.85
CA GLY A 49 2.81 8.21 -10.68
C GLY A 49 3.93 7.27 -11.17
N LYS A 50 5.19 7.52 -10.79
CA LYS A 50 6.33 6.66 -11.15
C LYS A 50 6.46 5.49 -10.17
N PHE A 51 5.41 4.65 -10.14
CA PHE A 51 5.26 3.61 -9.13
C PHE A 51 6.36 2.55 -9.18
N ASP A 52 6.84 2.15 -10.35
CA ASP A 52 7.95 1.21 -10.48
C ASP A 52 9.21 1.69 -9.73
N GLN A 53 9.56 2.97 -9.90
CA GLN A 53 10.68 3.59 -9.20
C GLN A 53 10.44 3.66 -7.69
N LEU A 54 9.22 4.04 -7.28
CA LEU A 54 8.86 4.18 -5.87
C LEU A 54 8.86 2.83 -5.13
N ILE A 55 8.37 1.75 -5.76
CA ILE A 55 8.36 0.39 -5.20
C ILE A 55 9.78 -0.17 -5.09
N ALA A 56 10.63 0.11 -6.08
CA ALA A 56 12.02 -0.31 -6.08
C ALA A 56 12.84 0.33 -4.94
N ALA A 57 12.41 1.50 -4.44
CA ALA A 57 13.10 2.17 -3.35
C ALA A 57 13.13 1.33 -2.06
N GLU A 58 14.27 1.39 -1.37
CA GLU A 58 14.47 0.71 -0.10
C GLU A 58 13.99 1.56 1.07
N THR A 59 12.71 1.42 1.43
CA THR A 59 12.11 2.10 2.59
C THR A 59 12.28 1.29 3.87
N ARG A 60 12.19 1.96 5.02
CA ARG A 60 12.25 1.27 6.31
C ARG A 60 11.07 0.32 6.51
N GLN A 61 9.89 0.72 6.07
CA GLN A 61 8.65 -0.05 6.17
C GLN A 61 8.72 -1.29 5.29
N LYS A 62 9.25 -1.17 4.07
CA LYS A 62 9.56 -2.32 3.21
C LYS A 62 10.53 -3.27 3.90
N LYS A 63 11.61 -2.78 4.51
CA LYS A 63 12.55 -3.61 5.28
C LYS A 63 11.88 -4.31 6.47
N GLU A 64 11.00 -3.63 7.19
CA GLU A 64 10.24 -4.18 8.31
C GLU A 64 9.30 -5.30 7.83
N TYR A 65 8.54 -5.06 6.75
CA TYR A 65 7.70 -6.05 6.08
C TYR A 65 8.52 -7.27 5.62
N MET A 66 9.65 -7.06 4.95
CA MET A 66 10.52 -8.15 4.48
C MET A 66 11.11 -8.97 5.63
N LYS A 67 11.31 -8.36 6.80
CA LYS A 67 11.79 -9.05 8.00
C LYS A 67 10.69 -9.94 8.61
N CYS A 68 9.46 -9.44 8.68
CA CYS A 68 8.32 -10.19 9.20
C CYS A 68 7.01 -9.57 8.74
N HIS A 69 6.17 -10.38 8.10
CA HIS A 69 4.80 -10.04 7.73
C HIS A 69 3.90 -11.28 7.85
N ILE A 70 2.59 -11.07 7.83
CA ILE A 70 1.62 -12.17 7.76
C ILE A 70 1.79 -12.87 6.40
N PRO A 71 1.82 -14.21 6.33
CA PRO A 71 1.93 -14.92 5.05
C PRO A 71 0.91 -14.43 4.02
N GLU A 72 1.33 -14.34 2.75
CA GLU A 72 0.53 -13.86 1.61
C GLU A 72 0.05 -12.41 1.67
N ALA A 73 0.39 -11.64 2.72
CA ALA A 73 0.18 -10.20 2.70
C ALA A 73 0.99 -9.59 1.56
N VAL A 74 0.43 -8.55 0.92
CA VAL A 74 1.14 -7.73 -0.07
C VAL A 74 1.54 -6.42 0.59
N HIS A 75 2.80 -6.01 0.45
CA HIS A 75 3.24 -4.70 0.94
C HIS A 75 2.67 -3.57 0.08
N MET A 76 1.76 -2.78 0.64
CA MET A 76 1.28 -1.54 0.04
C MET A 76 1.76 -0.37 0.87
N ASP A 77 2.82 0.30 0.40
CA ASP A 77 3.32 1.50 1.06
C ASP A 77 2.30 2.64 0.89
N PHE A 78 1.75 3.12 2.00
CA PHE A 78 0.79 4.23 2.03
C PHE A 78 1.35 5.52 1.41
N HIS A 79 2.66 5.77 1.51
CA HIS A 79 3.29 6.94 0.88
C HIS A 79 3.46 6.77 -0.63
N ILE A 80 3.37 5.56 -1.16
CA ILE A 80 3.29 5.32 -2.60
C ILE A 80 1.83 5.38 -3.05
N ALA A 81 0.90 4.86 -2.24
CA ALA A 81 -0.54 4.88 -2.48
C ALA A 81 -1.15 6.30 -2.51
N THR A 82 -0.46 7.29 -1.96
CA THR A 82 -0.87 8.69 -1.88
C THR A 82 0.27 9.60 -2.31
N TYR A 83 0.00 10.88 -2.57
CA TYR A 83 1.04 11.87 -2.87
C TYR A 83 0.90 13.13 -2.03
N PRO A 84 2.02 13.87 -1.78
CA PRO A 84 1.95 15.19 -1.18
C PRO A 84 1.51 16.19 -2.26
N SER A 85 0.26 16.64 -2.16
CA SER A 85 -0.26 17.75 -2.94
C SER A 85 0.10 19.09 -2.29
N GLU A 86 -0.21 20.18 -2.97
CA GLU A 86 -0.10 21.53 -2.41
C GLU A 86 -0.92 21.72 -1.12
N TYR A 87 -2.07 21.04 -1.02
CA TYR A 87 -3.05 21.27 0.05
C TYR A 87 -3.13 20.13 1.09
N SER A 88 -2.59 18.96 0.76
CA SER A 88 -2.66 17.79 1.62
C SER A 88 -1.42 16.92 1.46
N PRO A 89 -0.79 16.48 2.55
CA PRO A 89 0.34 15.57 2.49
C PRO A 89 -0.07 14.19 1.98
N CYS A 90 -1.36 13.81 2.02
CA CYS A 90 -1.83 12.47 1.63
C CYS A 90 -3.01 12.58 0.67
N ALA A 91 -2.80 13.22 -0.48
CA ALA A 91 -3.80 13.28 -1.53
C ALA A 91 -3.92 11.94 -2.27
N LEU A 92 -5.14 11.65 -2.72
CA LEU A 92 -5.45 10.45 -3.50
C LEU A 92 -5.16 10.68 -4.98
N TYR A 93 -4.50 9.72 -5.62
CA TYR A 93 -4.31 9.75 -7.07
C TYR A 93 -5.65 9.64 -7.81
N PRO A 94 -5.75 10.21 -9.02
CA PRO A 94 -6.83 9.88 -9.95
C PRO A 94 -6.95 8.36 -10.14
N PRO A 95 -8.16 7.81 -10.31
CA PRO A 95 -8.37 6.35 -10.36
C PRO A 95 -7.49 5.61 -11.37
N ARG A 96 -7.31 6.17 -12.57
CA ARG A 96 -6.45 5.55 -13.62
C ARG A 96 -4.98 5.48 -13.23
N ILE A 97 -4.49 6.46 -12.48
CA ILE A 97 -3.11 6.47 -11.99
C ILE A 97 -2.98 5.45 -10.86
N PHE A 98 -3.86 5.48 -9.87
CA PHE A 98 -3.84 4.51 -8.78
C PHE A 98 -3.98 3.06 -9.25
N GLN A 99 -4.80 2.83 -10.29
CA GLN A 99 -4.96 1.52 -10.92
C GLN A 99 -3.63 0.92 -11.39
N HIS A 100 -2.70 1.75 -11.89
CA HIS A 100 -1.38 1.28 -12.28
C HIS A 100 -0.61 0.72 -11.08
N TYR A 101 -0.63 1.42 -9.94
CA TYR A 101 -0.02 0.94 -8.70
C TYR A 101 -0.65 -0.36 -8.20
N ALA A 102 -1.99 -0.44 -8.17
CA ALA A 102 -2.70 -1.65 -7.74
C ALA A 102 -2.35 -2.88 -8.60
N ARG A 103 -2.17 -2.70 -9.92
CA ARG A 103 -1.73 -3.77 -10.82
C ARG A 103 -0.30 -4.21 -10.57
N LEU A 104 0.62 -3.28 -10.32
CA LEU A 104 2.01 -3.61 -9.96
C LEU A 104 2.10 -4.43 -8.67
N LEU A 105 1.18 -4.20 -7.74
CA LEU A 105 1.03 -4.98 -6.51
C LEU A 105 0.23 -6.29 -6.68
N VAL A 106 -0.20 -6.63 -7.90
CA VAL A 106 -1.01 -7.83 -8.21
C VAL A 106 -2.32 -7.86 -7.40
N LEU A 107 -2.87 -6.68 -7.10
CA LEU A 107 -4.16 -6.55 -6.40
C LEU A 107 -5.34 -6.60 -7.36
N TRP A 108 -5.11 -6.34 -8.65
CA TRP A 108 -6.10 -6.43 -9.72
C TRP A 108 -5.53 -7.21 -10.90
N SER A 109 -6.22 -8.28 -11.29
CA SER A 109 -6.07 -9.02 -12.54
C SER A 109 -7.06 -8.53 -13.61
#